data_AF-A0A7C1BML3-F1
#
_entry.id   AF-A0A7C1BML3-F1
#
_cell.length_a   1.000
_cell.length_b   1.000
_cell.length_c   1.000
_cell.angle_alpha   90.00
_cell.angle_beta   90.00
_cell.angle_gamma   90.00
#
_symmetry.space_group_name_H-M   'P 1'
#
loop_
_entity.id
_entity.type
_entity.pdbx_description
1 polymer ?
#
loop_
_entity_poly.entity_id
_entity_poly.type
_entity_poly.pdbx_seq_one_letter_code
_entity_poly.pdbx_strand_id
1 'polypeptide(L)'
;MSPRMEPHGKGKKGILVIGEAPGEWEDRRGKQWQGKVGRVLRRTLREFDIELFEDCVCVNAVNCRPPNNKTPSAFQIQCCRPKVWKVIEEFRPKLILLLGNAALESFLAERWKKKLGGITRWRGWRIPDREVEAWVCPTYHPSYVERKGRGESVEELIWKQDLESALSLLSEPLPYRGNDEKCIECTTDVERIRRFLKELRECKIFVAFDYETTGLKPHSKGHRVVCVSICTADNFCISFPITSSVRGIFKGFLRSEIPKEAQNIKFEDTWSRFYFREEVRNWVWDTMLASHVLDNRPGVTGLKFQVYVRFGVLGYDDKVAPYLSSNSKDANAFNRIDKVPLNDLLLYCGLDSLYERRLAGLQMEEIRNGS
;
A
#
# COMPACT_ATOMS: atom_id res chain seq x y z
N MET A 1 30.64 18.50 5.51
CA MET A 1 30.29 17.07 5.48
C MET A 1 30.97 16.45 4.27
N SER A 2 31.98 15.64 4.53
CA SER A 2 32.80 14.94 3.54
C SER A 2 33.35 13.69 4.23
N PRO A 3 33.48 12.57 3.50
CA PRO A 3 33.21 12.41 2.08
C PRO A 3 31.73 12.14 1.76
N ARG A 4 31.33 12.56 0.56
CA ARG A 4 30.16 12.04 -0.15
C ARG A 4 30.54 10.67 -0.68
N MET A 5 30.04 9.62 -0.05
CA MET A 5 30.35 8.25 -0.42
C MET A 5 29.53 7.82 -1.63
N GLU A 6 30.21 7.26 -2.62
CA GLU A 6 29.58 6.68 -3.80
C GLU A 6 28.91 5.33 -3.48
N PRO A 7 27.95 4.89 -4.31
CA PRO A 7 27.39 3.53 -4.22
C PRO A 7 28.48 2.47 -4.33
N HIS A 8 28.29 1.31 -3.70
CA HIS A 8 29.30 0.25 -3.67
C HIS A 8 28.72 -1.14 -3.91
N GLY A 9 29.35 -1.91 -4.79
CA GLY A 9 28.97 -3.29 -5.14
C GLY A 9 28.75 -3.45 -6.64
N LYS A 10 28.62 -4.69 -7.12
CA LYS A 10 28.48 -5.02 -8.55
C LYS A 10 27.04 -5.27 -9.00
N GLY A 11 26.12 -5.56 -8.07
CA GLY A 11 24.69 -5.74 -8.40
C GLY A 11 24.36 -6.96 -9.27
N LYS A 12 25.16 -8.03 -9.26
CA LYS A 12 24.97 -9.19 -10.16
C LYS A 12 23.58 -9.83 -10.08
N LYS A 13 22.94 -9.82 -8.90
CA LYS A 13 21.58 -10.35 -8.70
C LYS A 13 20.49 -9.27 -8.77
N GLY A 14 20.84 -8.03 -9.12
CA GLY A 14 19.89 -6.92 -9.22
C GLY A 14 19.31 -6.47 -7.87
N ILE A 15 20.08 -6.58 -6.79
CA ILE A 15 19.65 -6.19 -5.45
C ILE A 15 20.21 -4.80 -5.12
N LEU A 16 19.35 -3.87 -4.71
CA LEU A 16 19.74 -2.59 -4.14
C LEU A 16 19.52 -2.62 -2.62
N VAL A 17 20.54 -2.30 -1.85
CA VAL A 17 20.46 -2.16 -0.40
C VAL A 17 20.58 -0.68 -0.03
N ILE A 18 19.56 -0.16 0.66
CA ILE A 18 19.52 1.21 1.16
C ILE A 18 19.61 1.18 2.69
N GLY A 19 20.67 1.76 3.25
CA GLY A 19 20.86 1.90 4.71
C GLY A 19 20.67 3.33 5.22
N GLU A 20 21.19 3.62 6.41
CA GLU A 20 21.03 4.91 7.08
C GLU A 20 22.07 5.96 6.63
N ALA A 21 23.34 5.77 7.02
CA ALA A 21 24.45 6.66 6.70
C ALA A 21 25.80 5.95 6.92
N PRO A 22 26.90 6.43 6.31
CA PRO A 22 28.24 5.93 6.61
C PRO A 22 28.59 6.09 8.08
N GLY A 23 29.18 5.04 8.67
CA GLY A 23 29.83 5.11 9.97
C GLY A 23 31.30 5.52 9.85
N GLU A 24 32.02 5.49 10.97
CA GLU A 24 33.43 5.87 11.03
C GLU A 24 34.35 5.03 10.15
N TRP A 25 34.11 3.72 10.09
CA TRP A 25 34.95 2.81 9.30
C TRP A 25 34.69 2.96 7.81
N GLU A 26 33.43 3.15 7.43
CA GLU A 26 33.04 3.48 6.06
C GLU A 26 33.72 4.78 5.62
N ASP A 27 33.62 5.83 6.43
CA ASP A 27 34.19 7.16 6.18
C ASP A 27 35.71 7.10 5.97
N ARG A 28 36.43 6.40 6.86
CA ARG A 28 37.88 6.19 6.74
C ARG A 28 38.29 5.39 5.50
N ARG A 29 37.46 4.43 5.05
CA ARG A 29 37.77 3.55 3.91
C ARG A 29 37.20 4.03 2.58
N GLY A 30 36.35 5.05 2.59
CA GLY A 30 35.66 5.56 1.39
C GLY A 30 34.70 4.54 0.75
N LYS A 31 34.22 3.52 1.49
CA LYS A 31 33.34 2.47 0.97
C LYS A 31 32.18 2.19 1.94
N GLN A 32 31.01 1.90 1.40
CA GLN A 32 29.81 1.58 2.18
C GLN A 32 29.96 0.22 2.90
N TRP A 33 29.29 0.08 4.07
CA TRP A 33 29.16 -1.18 4.83
C TRP A 33 30.47 -1.88 5.25
N GLN A 34 31.53 -1.13 5.57
CA GLN A 34 32.83 -1.70 5.94
C GLN A 34 32.97 -2.04 7.43
N GLY A 35 32.14 -1.43 8.28
CA GLY A 35 32.17 -1.51 9.72
C GLY A 35 31.50 -2.76 10.30
N LYS A 36 31.25 -2.71 11.62
CA LYS A 36 30.68 -3.82 12.40
C LYS A 36 29.30 -4.22 11.91
N VAL A 37 28.43 -3.24 11.66
CA VAL A 37 27.07 -3.43 11.14
C VAL A 37 27.10 -4.10 9.77
N GLY A 38 27.99 -3.65 8.88
CA GLY A 38 28.16 -4.26 7.56
C GLY A 38 28.67 -5.71 7.62
N ARG A 39 29.50 -6.07 8.62
CA ARG A 39 29.87 -7.48 8.85
C ARG A 39 28.67 -8.34 9.25
N VAL A 40 27.76 -7.82 10.06
CA VAL A 40 26.52 -8.54 10.43
C VAL A 40 25.68 -8.76 9.18
N LEU A 41 25.40 -7.70 8.42
CA LEU A 41 24.62 -7.82 7.17
C LEU A 41 25.25 -8.82 6.19
N ARG A 42 26.57 -8.76 5.97
CA ARG A 42 27.27 -9.72 5.11
C ARG A 42 27.14 -11.15 5.58
N ARG A 43 27.34 -11.39 6.89
CA ARG A 43 27.22 -12.73 7.46
C ARG A 43 25.80 -13.27 7.25
N THR A 44 24.78 -12.48 7.55
CA THR A 44 23.39 -12.90 7.43
C THR A 44 22.98 -13.14 5.97
N LEU A 45 23.37 -12.27 5.04
CA LEU A 45 23.06 -12.47 3.61
C LEU A 45 23.72 -13.72 3.02
N ARG A 46 24.91 -14.11 3.51
CA ARG A 46 25.57 -15.37 3.12
C ARG A 46 24.81 -16.62 3.55
N GLU A 47 24.01 -16.54 4.61
CA GLU A 47 23.13 -17.65 5.00
C GLU A 47 22.04 -17.92 3.94
N PHE A 48 21.81 -16.96 3.03
CA PHE A 48 20.86 -17.03 1.92
C PHE A 48 21.57 -16.99 0.54
N ASP A 49 22.84 -17.37 0.47
CA ASP A 49 23.64 -17.39 -0.76
C ASP A 49 23.74 -16.03 -1.48
N ILE A 50 23.73 -14.93 -0.73
CA ILE A 50 23.92 -13.57 -1.24
C ILE A 50 25.24 -12.98 -0.72
N GLU A 51 26.16 -12.66 -1.64
CA GLU A 51 27.38 -11.91 -1.34
C GLU A 51 27.15 -10.41 -1.52
N LEU A 52 27.03 -9.65 -0.42
CA LEU A 52 26.62 -8.24 -0.41
C LEU A 52 27.30 -7.34 -1.47
N PHE A 53 28.58 -7.53 -1.76
CA PHE A 53 29.32 -6.67 -2.69
C PHE A 53 29.42 -7.22 -4.12
N GLU A 54 29.14 -8.50 -4.33
CA GLU A 54 29.07 -9.10 -5.68
C GLU A 54 27.64 -9.03 -6.22
N ASP A 55 26.66 -9.35 -5.37
CA ASP A 55 25.27 -9.52 -5.77
C ASP A 55 24.43 -8.25 -5.62
N CYS A 56 24.82 -7.37 -4.69
CA CYS A 56 24.08 -6.14 -4.41
C CYS A 56 24.85 -4.88 -4.82
N VAL A 57 24.11 -3.79 -4.97
CA VAL A 57 24.60 -2.41 -4.92
C VAL A 57 24.14 -1.80 -3.61
N CYS A 58 25.03 -1.09 -2.93
CA CYS A 58 24.75 -0.51 -1.62
C CYS A 58 24.81 1.02 -1.68
N VAL A 59 23.79 1.67 -1.15
CA VAL A 59 23.74 3.12 -0.91
C VAL A 59 23.14 3.38 0.48
N ASN A 60 23.25 4.61 0.98
CA ASN A 60 22.64 5.03 2.23
C ASN A 60 21.67 6.19 1.96
N ALA A 61 20.68 6.37 2.84
CA ALA A 61 19.76 7.50 2.80
C ALA A 61 20.50 8.85 2.84
N VAL A 62 21.64 8.90 3.57
CA VAL A 62 22.58 10.01 3.55
C VAL A 62 23.98 9.50 3.22
N ASN A 63 24.62 10.07 2.20
CA ASN A 63 25.92 9.58 1.71
C ASN A 63 27.13 10.14 2.47
N CYS A 64 26.93 11.02 3.45
CA CYS A 64 27.99 11.58 4.27
C CYS A 64 27.85 11.10 5.70
N ARG A 65 28.96 10.82 6.38
CA ARG A 65 28.94 10.51 7.82
C ARG A 65 28.39 11.69 8.63
N PRO A 66 27.30 11.52 9.39
CA PRO A 66 26.82 12.55 10.32
C PRO A 66 27.80 12.71 11.49
N PRO A 67 27.94 13.93 12.05
CA PRO A 67 28.74 14.14 13.26
C PRO A 67 28.33 13.17 14.38
N ASN A 68 29.31 12.53 15.01
CA ASN A 68 29.12 11.53 16.08
C ASN A 68 28.21 10.35 15.71
N ASN A 69 28.07 10.01 14.42
CA ASN A 69 27.19 8.93 13.93
C ASN A 69 25.73 9.11 14.39
N LYS A 70 25.27 10.35 14.55
CA LYS A 70 23.85 10.64 14.85
C LYS A 70 22.98 10.18 13.69
N THR A 71 21.75 9.76 14.00
CA THR A 71 20.74 9.49 12.98
C THR A 71 20.51 10.75 12.14
N PRO A 72 20.53 10.64 10.80
CA PRO A 72 20.28 11.79 9.94
C PRO A 72 18.91 12.41 10.16
N SER A 73 18.81 13.73 10.04
CA SER A 73 17.53 14.43 10.06
C SER A 73 16.75 14.22 8.77
N ALA A 74 15.43 14.40 8.81
CA ALA A 74 14.59 14.35 7.61
C ALA A 74 15.06 15.33 6.52
N PHE A 75 15.53 16.52 6.91
CA PHE A 75 16.12 17.49 5.98
C PHE A 75 17.39 16.95 5.30
N GLN A 76 18.29 16.31 6.05
CA GLN A 76 19.50 15.71 5.47
C GLN A 76 19.17 14.57 4.50
N ILE A 77 18.19 13.73 4.85
CA ILE A 77 17.69 12.65 3.98
C ILE A 77 17.09 13.25 2.72
N GLN A 78 16.25 14.28 2.84
CA GLN A 78 15.67 14.98 1.69
C GLN A 78 16.75 15.56 0.76
N CYS A 79 17.76 16.22 1.31
CA CYS A 79 18.87 16.74 0.49
C CYS A 79 19.67 15.64 -0.23
N CYS A 80 19.76 14.43 0.34
CA CYS A 80 20.51 13.31 -0.25
C CYS A 80 19.66 12.40 -1.14
N ARG A 81 18.33 12.42 -1.01
CA ARG A 81 17.37 11.60 -1.74
C ARG A 81 17.60 11.55 -3.26
N PRO A 82 17.92 12.66 -3.97
CA PRO A 82 18.19 12.60 -5.41
C PRO A 82 19.31 11.62 -5.79
N LYS A 83 20.28 11.38 -4.90
CA LYS A 83 21.34 10.39 -5.15
C LYS A 83 20.83 8.96 -5.07
N VAL A 84 19.92 8.68 -4.14
CA VAL A 84 19.30 7.34 -4.02
C VAL A 84 18.50 7.04 -5.27
N TRP A 85 17.72 8.02 -5.75
CA TRP A 85 16.96 7.88 -7.00
C TRP A 85 17.83 7.69 -8.23
N LYS A 86 18.93 8.45 -8.34
CA LYS A 86 19.90 8.24 -9.42
C LYS A 86 20.43 6.80 -9.45
N VAL A 87 20.68 6.19 -8.28
CA VAL A 87 21.11 4.79 -8.18
C VAL A 87 20.00 3.82 -8.61
N ILE A 88 18.75 4.08 -8.22
CA ILE A 88 17.61 3.27 -8.65
C ILE A 88 17.47 3.32 -10.18
N GLU A 89 17.55 4.51 -10.78
CA GLU A 89 17.48 4.73 -12.23
C GLU A 89 18.64 4.07 -12.97
N GLU A 90 19.87 4.20 -12.46
CA GLU A 90 21.08 3.68 -13.09
C GLU A 90 21.14 2.14 -13.06
N PHE A 91 20.81 1.53 -11.91
CA PHE A 91 20.97 0.09 -11.71
C PHE A 91 19.71 -0.73 -11.99
N ARG A 92 18.53 -0.09 -12.09
CA ARG A 92 17.21 -0.73 -12.31
C ARG A 92 17.07 -2.05 -11.54
N PRO A 93 17.15 -2.01 -10.20
CA PRO A 93 17.17 -3.21 -9.38
C PRO A 93 15.87 -4.01 -9.52
N LYS A 94 15.95 -5.33 -9.34
CA LYS A 94 14.79 -6.22 -9.23
C LYS A 94 14.21 -6.22 -7.81
N LEU A 95 15.08 -6.02 -6.81
CA LEU A 95 14.75 -6.01 -5.39
C LEU A 95 15.44 -4.84 -4.69
N ILE A 96 14.69 -4.07 -3.92
CA ILE A 96 15.17 -2.96 -3.09
C ILE A 96 14.93 -3.30 -1.61
N LEU A 97 16.01 -3.47 -0.86
CA LEU A 97 15.97 -3.66 0.59
C LEU A 97 16.10 -2.31 1.31
N LEU A 98 15.06 -1.92 2.05
CA LEU A 98 15.08 -0.70 2.87
C LEU A 98 15.42 -1.06 4.32
N LEU A 99 16.63 -0.76 4.77
CA LEU A 99 17.11 -1.14 6.10
C LEU A 99 16.88 0.01 7.10
N GLY A 100 15.79 -0.07 7.86
CA GLY A 100 15.47 0.88 8.93
C GLY A 100 14.75 2.16 8.49
N ASN A 101 14.53 3.06 9.45
CA ASN A 101 13.71 4.26 9.27
C ASN A 101 14.30 5.24 8.24
N ALA A 102 15.62 5.44 8.23
CA ALA A 102 16.23 6.40 7.30
C ALA A 102 16.11 5.94 5.84
N ALA A 103 16.29 4.63 5.58
CA ALA A 103 16.07 4.05 4.26
C ALA A 103 14.61 4.17 3.84
N LEU A 104 13.68 3.83 4.74
CA LEU A 104 12.24 4.02 4.55
C LEU A 104 11.89 5.46 4.18
N GLU A 105 12.36 6.43 4.95
CA GLU A 105 12.15 7.87 4.74
C GLU A 105 12.77 8.35 3.42
N SER A 106 13.93 7.83 3.04
CA SER A 106 14.60 8.20 1.78
C SER A 106 13.77 7.80 0.56
N PHE A 107 13.10 6.65 0.61
CA PHE A 107 12.37 6.07 -0.51
C PHE A 107 10.88 6.43 -0.51
N LEU A 108 10.17 6.27 0.61
CA LEU A 108 8.71 6.38 0.65
C LEU A 108 8.17 7.76 1.02
N ALA A 109 8.92 8.64 1.68
CA ALA A 109 8.35 9.85 2.28
C ALA A 109 7.75 10.83 1.25
N GLU A 110 8.27 10.87 0.02
CA GLU A 110 7.71 11.71 -1.06
C GLU A 110 6.63 11.02 -1.88
N ARG A 111 6.52 9.69 -1.77
CA ARG A 111 5.61 8.86 -2.56
C ARG A 111 4.33 8.55 -1.81
N TRP A 112 4.48 8.21 -0.52
CA TRP A 112 3.39 7.95 0.40
C TRP A 112 2.93 9.25 1.06
N LYS A 113 2.00 9.98 0.41
CA LYS A 113 1.47 11.28 0.87
C LYS A 113 0.65 11.25 2.17
N LYS A 114 0.57 10.10 2.82
CA LYS A 114 -0.15 9.89 4.09
C LYS A 114 0.89 9.75 5.21
N LYS A 115 0.47 9.70 6.48
CA LYS A 115 1.41 9.49 7.60
C LYS A 115 2.25 8.23 7.34
N LEU A 116 3.57 8.35 7.23
CA LEU A 116 4.47 7.23 6.94
C LEU A 116 4.58 6.27 8.13
N GLY A 117 4.83 6.79 9.33
CA GLY A 117 5.09 5.96 10.51
C GLY A 117 6.51 5.37 10.49
N GLY A 118 6.81 4.49 11.46
CA GLY A 118 8.13 3.86 11.59
C GLY A 118 8.25 2.53 10.86
N ILE A 119 9.47 2.02 10.76
CA ILE A 119 9.83 0.77 10.08
C ILE A 119 9.04 -0.44 10.57
N THR A 120 8.59 -0.47 11.84
CA THR A 120 7.77 -1.55 12.39
C THR A 120 6.47 -1.77 11.62
N ARG A 121 5.85 -0.69 11.11
CA ARG A 121 4.66 -0.74 10.25
C ARG A 121 4.94 -1.37 8.89
N TRP A 122 6.17 -1.18 8.38
CA TRP A 122 6.54 -1.46 7.00
C TRP A 122 7.34 -2.75 6.82
N ARG A 123 7.98 -3.25 7.88
CA ARG A 123 8.86 -4.42 7.77
C ARG A 123 8.10 -5.67 7.31
N GLY A 124 8.73 -6.48 6.47
CA GLY A 124 8.17 -7.74 5.98
C GLY A 124 7.11 -7.61 4.87
N TRP A 125 6.68 -6.40 4.50
CA TRP A 125 5.88 -6.23 3.29
C TRP A 125 6.75 -6.47 2.04
N ARG A 126 6.16 -7.14 1.06
CA ARG A 126 6.76 -7.47 -0.24
C ARG A 126 6.04 -6.64 -1.28
N ILE A 127 6.49 -5.39 -1.48
CA ILE A 127 5.73 -4.39 -2.23
C ILE A 127 6.11 -4.48 -3.72
N PRO A 128 5.19 -4.81 -4.63
CA PRO A 128 5.49 -4.89 -6.07
C PRO A 128 5.41 -3.50 -6.72
N ASP A 129 6.31 -2.60 -6.33
CA ASP A 129 6.23 -1.18 -6.67
C ASP A 129 6.29 -0.94 -8.19
N ARG A 130 5.21 -0.39 -8.74
CA ARG A 130 5.03 -0.25 -10.20
C ARG A 130 5.79 0.93 -10.81
N GLU A 131 6.23 1.89 -10.01
CA GLU A 131 6.93 3.08 -10.52
C GLU A 131 8.41 2.81 -10.73
N VAL A 132 9.03 2.09 -9.78
CA VAL A 132 10.44 1.68 -9.90
C VAL A 132 10.61 0.32 -10.57
N GLU A 133 9.50 -0.36 -10.87
CA GLU A 133 9.48 -1.70 -11.46
C GLU A 133 10.33 -2.71 -10.67
N ALA A 134 10.21 -2.68 -9.35
CA ALA A 134 10.99 -3.54 -8.44
C ALA A 134 10.17 -3.99 -7.23
N TRP A 135 10.55 -5.14 -6.65
CA TRP A 135 10.10 -5.50 -5.31
C TRP A 135 10.77 -4.57 -4.29
N VAL A 136 9.98 -3.93 -3.42
CA VAL A 136 10.48 -3.09 -2.33
C VAL A 136 10.15 -3.77 -1.02
N CYS A 137 11.20 -4.14 -0.27
CA CYS A 137 11.08 -4.90 0.97
C CYS A 137 11.73 -4.14 2.12
N PRO A 138 10.94 -3.42 2.94
CA PRO A 138 11.44 -2.81 4.15
C PRO A 138 11.73 -3.86 5.22
N THR A 139 12.79 -3.65 6.00
CA THR A 139 13.09 -4.46 7.17
C THR A 139 13.91 -3.69 8.21
N TYR A 140 14.18 -4.29 9.37
CA TYR A 140 15.00 -3.68 10.39
C TYR A 140 16.43 -3.40 9.90
N HIS A 141 17.02 -2.34 10.43
CA HIS A 141 18.44 -2.09 10.23
C HIS A 141 19.27 -3.06 11.08
N PRO A 142 20.41 -3.60 10.58
CA PRO A 142 21.20 -4.58 11.34
C PRO A 142 21.68 -4.05 12.70
N SER A 143 21.89 -2.74 12.85
CA SER A 143 22.27 -2.12 14.13
C SER A 143 21.17 -2.19 15.20
N TYR A 144 19.89 -2.25 14.79
CA TYR A 144 18.78 -2.43 15.72
C TYR A 144 18.78 -3.85 16.30
N VAL A 145 18.92 -4.85 15.43
CA VAL A 145 19.02 -6.27 15.80
C VAL A 145 20.22 -6.51 16.71
N GLU A 146 21.38 -5.95 16.36
CA GLU A 146 22.59 -6.07 17.17
C GLU A 146 22.43 -5.53 18.60
N ARG A 147 21.71 -4.42 18.78
CA ARG A 147 21.46 -3.83 20.11
C ARG A 147 20.53 -4.66 20.98
N LYS A 148 19.67 -5.50 20.37
CA LYS A 148 18.68 -6.32 21.07
C LYS A 148 19.24 -7.66 21.57
N GLY A 149 20.46 -8.00 21.18
CA GLY A 149 21.14 -9.23 21.57
C GLY A 149 21.35 -10.13 20.35
N ARG A 150 22.59 -10.57 20.16
CA ARG A 150 22.97 -11.49 19.09
C ARG A 150 22.72 -12.93 19.55
N GLY A 151 22.10 -13.74 18.69
CA GLY A 151 22.16 -15.19 18.78
C GLY A 151 20.85 -15.90 19.10
N GLU A 152 19.77 -15.20 19.47
CA GLU A 152 18.46 -15.82 19.79
C GLU A 152 17.32 -14.78 20.03
N SER A 153 17.50 -13.51 19.67
CA SER A 153 16.45 -12.51 19.88
C SER A 153 15.31 -12.69 18.88
N VAL A 154 14.08 -12.40 19.33
CA VAL A 154 12.89 -12.40 18.46
C VAL A 154 13.10 -11.42 17.30
N GLU A 155 13.77 -10.29 17.53
CA GLU A 155 14.10 -9.33 16.50
C GLU A 155 15.07 -9.87 15.44
N GLU A 156 16.02 -10.73 15.80
CA GLU A 156 16.91 -11.39 14.83
C GLU A 156 16.15 -12.41 13.99
N LEU A 157 15.29 -13.23 14.60
CA LEU A 157 14.45 -14.21 13.89
C LEU A 157 13.53 -13.52 12.89
N ILE A 158 12.82 -12.47 13.34
CA ILE A 158 11.95 -11.66 12.48
C ILE A 158 12.73 -11.03 11.33
N TRP A 159 13.92 -10.48 11.60
CA TRP A 159 14.75 -9.85 10.59
C TRP A 159 15.24 -10.86 9.54
N LYS A 160 15.63 -12.06 9.95
CA LYS A 160 16.00 -13.14 9.03
C LYS A 160 14.82 -13.59 8.17
N GLN A 161 13.63 -13.75 8.77
CA GLN A 161 12.41 -14.10 8.03
C GLN A 161 12.04 -13.05 6.98
N ASP A 162 12.19 -11.76 7.30
CA ASP A 162 12.00 -10.68 6.33
C ASP A 162 12.97 -10.78 5.15
N LEU A 163 14.26 -11.01 5.44
CA LEU A 163 15.29 -11.12 4.42
C LEU A 163 15.05 -12.34 3.54
N GLU A 164 14.76 -13.50 4.12
CA GLU A 164 14.42 -14.71 3.39
C GLU A 164 13.21 -14.49 2.46
N SER A 165 12.14 -13.93 3.01
CA SER A 165 10.92 -13.61 2.26
C SER A 165 11.20 -12.63 1.12
N ALA A 166 12.04 -11.60 1.34
CA ALA A 166 12.41 -10.64 0.32
C ALA A 166 13.29 -11.26 -0.78
N LEU A 167 14.27 -12.07 -0.41
CA LEU A 167 15.21 -12.70 -1.35
C LEU A 167 14.54 -13.77 -2.21
N SER A 168 13.51 -14.44 -1.69
CA SER A 168 12.70 -15.38 -2.48
C SER A 168 12.04 -14.73 -3.72
N LEU A 169 11.84 -13.41 -3.69
CA LEU A 169 11.24 -12.66 -4.80
C LEU A 169 12.18 -12.44 -5.98
N LEU A 170 13.47 -12.75 -5.86
CA LEU A 170 14.42 -12.57 -6.96
C LEU A 170 14.09 -13.45 -8.18
N SER A 171 13.41 -14.57 -7.96
CA SER A 171 12.87 -15.45 -9.00
C SER A 171 11.45 -15.09 -9.42
N GLU A 172 10.76 -14.20 -8.69
CA GLU A 172 9.35 -13.90 -8.91
C GLU A 172 9.17 -12.64 -9.77
N PRO A 173 8.47 -12.72 -10.90
CA PRO A 173 8.14 -11.54 -11.68
C PRO A 173 7.17 -10.64 -10.91
N LEU A 174 7.20 -9.33 -11.20
CA LEU A 174 6.20 -8.42 -10.64
C LEU A 174 4.81 -8.78 -11.16
N PRO A 175 3.78 -8.79 -10.30
CA PRO A 175 2.41 -9.11 -10.68
C PRO A 175 1.73 -7.93 -11.39
N TYR A 176 2.31 -7.44 -12.50
CA TYR A 176 1.78 -6.31 -13.24
C TYR A 176 0.46 -6.67 -13.93
N ARG A 177 -0.60 -5.90 -13.64
CA ARG A 177 -1.95 -6.12 -14.19
C ARG A 177 -2.36 -4.92 -15.04
N GLY A 178 -1.74 -4.74 -16.20
CA GLY A 178 -2.18 -3.79 -17.23
C GLY A 178 -2.59 -2.41 -16.71
N ASN A 179 -3.56 -1.79 -17.37
CA ASN A 179 -4.19 -0.56 -16.89
C ASN A 179 -5.48 -0.91 -16.11
N ASP A 180 -5.45 -0.70 -14.80
CA ASP A 180 -6.56 -0.98 -13.89
C ASP A 180 -7.81 -0.13 -14.20
N GLU A 181 -7.67 1.07 -14.77
CA GLU A 181 -8.81 1.92 -15.17
C GLU A 181 -9.66 1.27 -16.27
N LYS A 182 -9.09 0.39 -17.10
CA LYS A 182 -9.84 -0.34 -18.14
C LYS A 182 -10.84 -1.34 -17.58
N CYS A 183 -10.72 -1.67 -16.30
CA CYS A 183 -11.67 -2.52 -15.58
C CYS A 183 -12.95 -1.76 -15.19
N ILE A 184 -12.96 -0.43 -15.31
CA ILE A 184 -14.00 0.43 -14.76
C ILE A 184 -14.87 1.01 -15.88
N GLU A 185 -16.15 0.64 -15.90
CA GLU A 185 -17.17 1.31 -16.71
C GLU A 185 -17.84 2.42 -15.88
N CYS A 186 -17.52 3.67 -16.17
CA CYS A 186 -18.24 4.82 -15.61
C CYS A 186 -19.49 5.11 -16.46
N THR A 187 -20.69 5.09 -15.88
CA THR A 187 -21.93 5.32 -16.63
C THR A 187 -22.95 6.14 -15.88
N THR A 188 -23.76 6.89 -16.63
CA THR A 188 -24.96 7.59 -16.16
C THR A 188 -26.24 7.01 -16.76
N ASP A 189 -26.12 6.00 -17.63
CA ASP A 189 -27.25 5.36 -18.31
C ASP A 189 -28.01 4.44 -17.33
N VAL A 190 -29.24 4.85 -17.01
CA VAL A 190 -30.13 4.13 -16.08
C VAL A 190 -30.51 2.74 -16.59
N GLU A 191 -30.69 2.55 -17.90
CA GLU A 191 -31.02 1.23 -18.46
C GLU A 191 -29.82 0.29 -18.39
N ARG A 192 -28.62 0.80 -18.67
CA ARG A 192 -27.38 0.04 -18.49
C ARG A 192 -27.20 -0.42 -17.04
N ILE A 193 -27.41 0.48 -16.08
CA ILE A 193 -27.35 0.18 -14.64
C ILE A 193 -28.41 -0.87 -14.26
N ARG A 194 -29.66 -0.69 -14.72
CA ARG A 194 -30.76 -1.63 -14.45
C ARG A 194 -30.44 -3.03 -14.96
N ARG A 195 -29.94 -3.12 -16.20
CA ARG A 195 -29.56 -4.39 -16.83
C ARG A 195 -28.44 -5.07 -16.03
N PHE A 196 -27.37 -4.34 -15.71
CA PHE A 196 -26.27 -4.87 -14.91
C PHE A 196 -26.73 -5.41 -13.54
N LEU A 197 -27.51 -4.63 -12.78
CA LEU A 197 -28.03 -5.07 -11.48
C LEU A 197 -29.03 -6.24 -11.59
N LYS A 198 -29.66 -6.44 -12.74
CA LYS A 198 -30.49 -7.62 -13.01
C LYS A 198 -29.60 -8.84 -13.26
N GLU A 199 -28.59 -8.73 -14.12
CA GLU A 199 -27.61 -9.79 -14.42
C GLU A 199 -26.92 -10.29 -13.15
N LEU A 200 -26.46 -9.39 -12.27
CA LEU A 200 -25.84 -9.79 -11.00
C LEU A 200 -26.76 -10.64 -10.13
N ARG A 201 -28.07 -10.34 -10.10
CA ARG A 201 -29.04 -11.07 -9.29
C ARG A 201 -29.32 -12.46 -9.85
N GLU A 202 -29.36 -12.58 -11.17
CA GLU A 202 -29.59 -13.85 -11.86
C GLU A 202 -28.39 -14.79 -11.70
N CYS A 203 -27.17 -14.26 -11.82
CA CYS A 203 -25.94 -15.03 -11.74
C CYS A 203 -25.42 -15.26 -10.30
N LYS A 204 -25.95 -14.53 -9.30
CA LYS A 204 -25.49 -14.54 -7.89
C LYS A 204 -23.97 -14.37 -7.74
N ILE A 205 -23.39 -13.52 -8.59
CA ILE A 205 -21.95 -13.27 -8.62
C ILE A 205 -21.54 -12.56 -7.34
N PHE A 206 -20.48 -13.04 -6.69
CA PHE A 206 -19.90 -12.35 -5.55
C PHE A 206 -19.31 -10.99 -5.98
N VAL A 207 -19.72 -9.91 -5.29
CA VAL A 207 -19.30 -8.55 -5.63
C VAL A 207 -18.76 -7.77 -4.43
N ALA A 208 -17.78 -6.92 -4.71
CA ALA A 208 -17.42 -5.78 -3.86
C ALA A 208 -18.28 -4.57 -4.26
N PHE A 209 -18.62 -3.72 -3.31
CA PHE A 209 -19.21 -2.42 -3.63
C PHE A 209 -18.79 -1.35 -2.63
N ASP A 210 -18.69 -0.12 -3.13
CA ASP A 210 -18.20 1.03 -2.38
C ASP A 210 -19.08 2.27 -2.60
N TYR A 211 -19.08 3.18 -1.63
CA TYR A 211 -19.82 4.44 -1.70
C TYR A 211 -18.92 5.66 -1.58
N GLU A 212 -19.17 6.62 -2.46
CA GLU A 212 -18.74 7.98 -2.25
C GLU A 212 -19.87 8.82 -1.66
N THR A 213 -19.58 9.51 -0.57
CA THR A 213 -20.60 10.19 0.25
C THR A 213 -20.16 11.58 0.65
N THR A 214 -21.11 12.43 1.03
CA THR A 214 -20.81 13.83 1.39
C THR A 214 -20.20 14.03 2.78
N GLY A 215 -19.88 12.96 3.50
CA GLY A 215 -19.26 13.01 4.83
C GLY A 215 -18.99 11.61 5.39
N LEU A 216 -18.45 11.51 6.60
CA LEU A 216 -18.15 10.20 7.19
C LEU A 216 -19.37 9.53 7.84
N LYS A 217 -20.38 10.33 8.21
CA LYS A 217 -21.59 9.87 8.89
C LYS A 217 -22.84 10.41 8.20
N PRO A 218 -23.93 9.63 8.11
CA PRO A 218 -25.13 10.03 7.38
C PRO A 218 -26.13 10.87 8.21
N HIS A 219 -25.83 11.19 9.47
CA HIS A 219 -26.85 11.64 10.42
C HIS A 219 -27.28 13.11 10.27
N SER A 220 -26.39 13.98 9.77
CA SER A 220 -26.74 15.38 9.53
C SER A 220 -27.64 15.55 8.31
N LYS A 221 -28.61 16.46 8.41
CA LYS A 221 -29.52 16.81 7.31
C LYS A 221 -28.73 17.27 6.08
N GLY A 222 -29.02 16.70 4.92
CA GLY A 222 -28.37 17.02 3.64
C GLY A 222 -27.26 16.05 3.24
N HIS A 223 -26.82 15.16 4.12
CA HIS A 223 -25.93 14.08 3.75
C HIS A 223 -26.56 13.12 2.74
N ARG A 224 -25.75 12.65 1.80
CA ARG A 224 -26.18 11.72 0.75
C ARG A 224 -25.05 10.84 0.28
N VAL A 225 -25.43 9.71 -0.31
CA VAL A 225 -24.57 8.93 -1.20
C VAL A 225 -24.58 9.60 -2.56
N VAL A 226 -23.40 9.91 -3.09
CA VAL A 226 -23.20 10.64 -4.35
C VAL A 226 -23.11 9.64 -5.51
N CYS A 227 -22.24 8.64 -5.37
CA CYS A 227 -22.14 7.53 -6.32
C CYS A 227 -21.84 6.22 -5.59
N VAL A 228 -21.97 5.15 -6.36
CA VAL A 228 -21.64 3.79 -5.95
C VAL A 228 -20.84 3.15 -7.06
N SER A 229 -19.96 2.22 -6.69
CA SER A 229 -19.35 1.28 -7.60
C SER A 229 -19.65 -0.14 -7.17
N ILE A 230 -19.73 -1.05 -8.13
CA ILE A 230 -19.87 -2.50 -7.87
C ILE A 230 -18.85 -3.20 -8.74
N CYS A 231 -18.04 -4.08 -8.16
CA CYS A 231 -17.06 -4.87 -8.89
C CYS A 231 -17.29 -6.38 -8.76
N THR A 232 -17.27 -7.07 -9.89
CA THR A 232 -17.50 -8.52 -9.99
C THR A 232 -16.20 -9.31 -9.82
N ALA A 233 -16.34 -10.63 -9.60
CA ALA A 233 -15.21 -11.52 -9.39
C ALA A 233 -14.21 -11.62 -10.55
N ASP A 234 -14.63 -11.32 -11.78
CA ASP A 234 -13.79 -11.22 -12.98
C ASP A 234 -13.10 -9.84 -13.12
N ASN A 235 -13.16 -9.00 -12.08
CA ASN A 235 -12.60 -7.65 -12.03
C ASN A 235 -13.28 -6.65 -12.98
N PHE A 236 -14.51 -6.89 -13.40
CA PHE A 236 -15.29 -5.88 -14.10
C PHE A 236 -16.06 -5.03 -13.10
N CYS A 237 -15.85 -3.71 -13.12
CA CYS A 237 -16.53 -2.80 -12.21
C CYS A 237 -17.38 -1.79 -12.98
N ILE A 238 -18.56 -1.48 -12.45
CA ILE A 238 -19.39 -0.38 -12.94
C ILE A 238 -19.55 0.66 -11.85
N SER A 239 -19.37 1.93 -12.20
CA SER A 239 -19.53 3.07 -11.30
C SER A 239 -20.60 4.01 -11.83
N PHE A 240 -21.54 4.40 -10.97
CA PHE A 240 -22.66 5.25 -11.38
C PHE A 240 -23.17 6.16 -10.25
N PRO A 241 -23.72 7.33 -10.57
CA PRO A 241 -24.27 8.24 -9.57
C PRO A 241 -25.60 7.73 -9.00
N ILE A 242 -25.84 8.05 -7.73
CA ILE A 242 -27.13 7.76 -7.08
C ILE A 242 -28.07 8.95 -7.31
N THR A 243 -28.85 8.86 -8.38
CA THR A 243 -29.93 9.80 -8.71
C THR A 243 -31.29 9.27 -8.24
N SER A 244 -32.34 10.10 -8.33
CA SER A 244 -33.71 9.70 -7.99
C SER A 244 -34.20 8.49 -8.79
N SER A 245 -33.81 8.38 -10.07
CA SER A 245 -34.19 7.27 -10.96
C SER A 245 -33.42 5.98 -10.66
N VAL A 246 -32.18 6.07 -10.18
CA VAL A 246 -31.34 4.91 -9.85
C VAL A 246 -31.62 4.38 -8.45
N ARG A 247 -31.98 5.27 -7.51
CA ARG A 247 -32.16 4.94 -6.09
C ARG A 247 -33.08 3.75 -5.83
N GLY A 248 -34.22 3.66 -6.51
CA GLY A 248 -35.15 2.54 -6.36
C GLY A 248 -34.58 1.21 -6.87
N ILE A 249 -33.83 1.25 -7.97
CA ILE A 249 -33.18 0.09 -8.58
C ILE A 249 -32.10 -0.44 -7.64
N PHE A 250 -31.26 0.45 -7.12
CA PHE A 250 -30.16 0.10 -6.24
C PHE A 250 -30.63 -0.48 -4.89
N LYS A 251 -31.75 0.00 -4.34
CA LYS A 251 -32.39 -0.65 -3.18
C LYS A 251 -32.72 -2.13 -3.41
N GLY A 252 -33.06 -2.50 -4.65
CA GLY A 252 -33.26 -3.90 -5.03
C GLY A 252 -31.99 -4.74 -4.97
N PHE A 253 -30.83 -4.14 -5.27
CA PHE A 253 -29.52 -4.78 -5.10
C PHE A 253 -29.19 -5.01 -3.62
N LEU A 254 -29.40 -4.00 -2.75
CA LEU A 254 -29.11 -4.11 -1.31
C LEU A 254 -29.87 -5.26 -0.64
N ARG A 255 -31.15 -5.44 -0.98
CA ARG A 255 -32.01 -6.52 -0.45
C ARG A 255 -31.77 -7.90 -1.07
N SER A 256 -30.97 -7.99 -2.13
CA SER A 256 -30.78 -9.25 -2.86
C SER A 256 -29.88 -10.23 -2.12
N GLU A 257 -29.99 -11.52 -2.45
CA GLU A 257 -29.10 -12.58 -1.96
C GLU A 257 -27.71 -12.59 -2.62
N ILE A 258 -27.38 -11.60 -3.43
CA ILE A 258 -26.03 -11.49 -4.00
C ILE A 258 -25.03 -11.46 -2.83
N PRO A 259 -23.99 -12.31 -2.81
CA PRO A 259 -22.91 -12.20 -1.84
C PRO A 259 -22.21 -10.85 -2.00
N LYS A 260 -22.05 -10.10 -0.92
CA LYS A 260 -21.46 -8.75 -0.94
C LYS A 260 -20.28 -8.65 0.02
N GLU A 261 -19.26 -7.92 -0.40
CA GLU A 261 -18.17 -7.46 0.44
C GLU A 261 -18.05 -5.94 0.40
N ALA A 262 -17.42 -5.41 1.44
CA ALA A 262 -17.04 -4.02 1.54
C ALA A 262 -15.70 -3.90 2.26
N GLN A 263 -14.97 -2.81 2.02
CA GLN A 263 -13.74 -2.53 2.74
C GLN A 263 -13.98 -2.32 4.23
N ASN A 264 -15.13 -1.76 4.60
CA ASN A 264 -15.49 -1.49 5.98
C ASN A 264 -17.00 -1.61 6.14
N ILE A 265 -17.55 -2.82 6.18
CA ILE A 265 -19.00 -3.11 6.14
C ILE A 265 -19.81 -2.18 7.04
N LYS A 266 -19.29 -1.83 8.22
CA LYS A 266 -19.94 -0.89 9.13
C LYS A 266 -20.31 0.43 8.45
N PHE A 267 -19.43 0.99 7.62
CA PHE A 267 -19.66 2.22 6.88
C PHE A 267 -20.76 2.05 5.84
N GLU A 268 -20.64 1.09 4.91
CA GLU A 268 -21.61 0.88 3.84
C GLU A 268 -22.97 0.47 4.39
N ASP A 269 -23.02 -0.37 5.42
CA ASP A 269 -24.27 -0.78 6.06
C ASP A 269 -24.95 0.39 6.80
N THR A 270 -24.18 1.25 7.50
CA THR A 270 -24.72 2.44 8.16
C THR A 270 -25.31 3.42 7.14
N TRP A 271 -24.60 3.71 6.04
CA TRP A 271 -25.11 4.56 4.97
C TRP A 271 -26.33 3.94 4.28
N SER A 272 -26.35 2.63 4.09
CA SER A 272 -27.48 1.91 3.51
C SER A 272 -28.76 2.07 4.35
N ARG A 273 -28.64 1.85 5.66
CA ARG A 273 -29.76 1.98 6.61
C ARG A 273 -30.27 3.41 6.71
N PHE A 274 -29.39 4.40 6.78
CA PHE A 274 -29.79 5.79 6.94
C PHE A 274 -30.28 6.42 5.64
N TYR A 275 -29.48 6.33 4.59
CA TYR A 275 -29.76 7.03 3.35
C TYR A 275 -30.79 6.29 2.51
N PHE A 276 -30.69 4.97 2.35
CA PHE A 276 -31.62 4.20 1.50
C PHE A 276 -32.81 3.62 2.26
N ARG A 277 -32.77 3.59 3.60
CA ARG A 277 -33.75 2.90 4.46
C ARG A 277 -33.83 1.41 4.15
N GLU A 278 -32.68 0.80 3.89
CA GLU A 278 -32.55 -0.63 3.59
C GLU A 278 -31.39 -1.23 4.38
N GLU A 279 -31.56 -2.47 4.81
CA GLU A 279 -30.45 -3.28 5.32
C GLU A 279 -29.77 -3.98 4.15
N VAL A 280 -28.44 -4.10 4.21
CA VAL A 280 -27.70 -4.84 3.19
C VAL A 280 -27.74 -6.33 3.54
N ARG A 281 -28.27 -7.14 2.62
CA ARG A 281 -28.40 -8.59 2.81
C ARG A 281 -27.19 -9.32 2.24
N ASN A 282 -26.80 -10.41 2.90
CA ASN A 282 -25.74 -11.34 2.48
C ASN A 282 -24.33 -10.72 2.41
N TRP A 283 -23.92 -10.06 3.48
CA TRP A 283 -22.50 -9.74 3.73
C TRP A 283 -21.68 -11.02 3.91
N VAL A 284 -20.58 -11.15 3.17
CA VAL A 284 -19.72 -12.33 3.22
C VAL A 284 -18.26 -12.04 3.56
N TRP A 285 -17.78 -10.81 3.36
CA TRP A 285 -16.39 -10.45 3.63
C TRP A 285 -16.20 -8.97 3.95
N ASP A 286 -15.35 -8.69 4.93
CA ASP A 286 -14.89 -7.35 5.28
C ASP A 286 -13.36 -7.33 5.21
N THR A 287 -12.81 -6.62 4.22
CA THR A 287 -11.36 -6.67 3.98
C THR A 287 -10.55 -5.90 5.04
N MET A 288 -11.14 -4.94 5.77
CA MET A 288 -10.47 -4.28 6.88
C MET A 288 -10.36 -5.21 8.09
N LEU A 289 -11.44 -5.92 8.43
CA LEU A 289 -11.41 -6.94 9.49
C LEU A 289 -10.47 -8.08 9.15
N ALA A 290 -10.51 -8.60 7.92
CA ALA A 290 -9.57 -9.62 7.46
C ALA A 290 -8.11 -9.12 7.54
N SER A 291 -7.85 -7.85 7.20
CA SER A 291 -6.52 -7.25 7.40
C SER A 291 -6.10 -7.22 8.86
N HIS A 292 -7.01 -6.93 9.79
CA HIS A 292 -6.71 -6.96 11.24
C HIS A 292 -6.39 -8.36 11.75
N VAL A 293 -7.01 -9.40 11.18
CA VAL A 293 -6.74 -10.80 11.51
C VAL A 293 -5.36 -11.23 11.01
N LEU A 294 -5.04 -10.87 9.76
CA LEU A 294 -3.75 -11.23 9.13
C LEU A 294 -2.57 -10.46 9.72
N ASP A 295 -2.78 -9.20 10.11
CA ASP A 295 -1.73 -8.34 10.66
C ASP A 295 -2.31 -7.30 11.63
N ASN A 296 -2.00 -7.46 12.91
CA ASN A 296 -2.51 -6.59 13.98
C ASN A 296 -1.70 -5.29 14.17
N ARG A 297 -0.71 -5.01 13.30
CA ARG A 297 0.08 -3.77 13.41
C ARG A 297 -0.80 -2.54 13.18
N PRO A 298 -0.56 -1.44 13.92
CA PRO A 298 -1.36 -0.23 13.77
C PRO A 298 -1.14 0.43 12.39
N GLY A 299 -2.25 0.82 11.76
CA GLY A 299 -2.23 1.62 10.52
C GLY A 299 -1.94 0.84 9.24
N VAL A 300 -2.06 -0.49 9.24
CA VAL A 300 -1.83 -1.32 8.04
C VAL A 300 -3.14 -1.77 7.36
N THR A 301 -4.30 -1.53 7.96
CA THR A 301 -5.57 -2.16 7.51
C THR A 301 -6.42 -1.33 6.54
N GLY A 302 -6.08 -0.06 6.30
CA GLY A 302 -6.82 0.78 5.35
C GLY A 302 -6.55 0.37 3.90
N LEU A 303 -7.59 0.42 3.05
CA LEU A 303 -7.52 0.02 1.64
C LEU A 303 -6.31 0.61 0.92
N LYS A 304 -6.12 1.93 0.98
CA LYS A 304 -5.01 2.62 0.31
C LYS A 304 -3.63 2.10 0.71
N PHE A 305 -3.47 1.66 1.97
CA PHE A 305 -2.22 1.04 2.41
C PHE A 305 -2.08 -0.36 1.84
N GLN A 306 -3.13 -1.19 1.96
CA GLN A 306 -3.16 -2.54 1.39
C GLN A 306 -2.94 -2.53 -0.13
N VAL A 307 -3.54 -1.58 -0.84
CA VAL A 307 -3.36 -1.37 -2.27
C VAL A 307 -1.90 -1.13 -2.63
N TYR A 308 -1.22 -0.28 -1.86
CA TYR A 308 0.19 -0.05 -2.10
C TYR A 308 1.02 -1.30 -1.78
N VAL A 309 0.91 -1.86 -0.57
CA VAL A 309 1.80 -2.95 -0.15
C VAL A 309 1.54 -4.28 -0.85
N ARG A 310 0.32 -4.50 -1.38
CA ARG A 310 -0.06 -5.74 -2.10
C ARG A 310 0.01 -5.61 -3.61
N PHE A 311 -0.28 -4.43 -4.17
CA PHE A 311 -0.41 -4.23 -5.62
C PHE A 311 0.51 -3.16 -6.21
N GLY A 312 1.29 -2.47 -5.37
CA GLY A 312 2.28 -1.48 -5.80
C GLY A 312 1.69 -0.21 -6.39
N VAL A 313 0.41 0.07 -6.12
CA VAL A 313 -0.29 1.23 -6.67
C VAL A 313 -0.29 2.37 -5.66
N LEU A 314 0.10 3.56 -6.12
CA LEU A 314 0.06 4.81 -5.37
C LEU A 314 -0.76 5.86 -6.11
N GLY A 315 -1.28 6.84 -5.37
CA GLY A 315 -1.81 8.07 -5.95
C GLY A 315 -3.08 7.94 -6.78
N TYR A 316 -3.72 6.77 -6.85
CA TYR A 316 -4.99 6.61 -7.57
C TYR A 316 -6.12 7.47 -6.97
N ASP A 317 -5.96 7.91 -5.71
CA ASP A 317 -6.86 8.83 -5.02
C ASP A 317 -6.48 10.32 -5.18
N ASP A 318 -5.38 10.67 -5.86
CA ASP A 318 -4.81 12.03 -5.86
C ASP A 318 -5.79 13.11 -6.35
N LYS A 319 -6.64 12.79 -7.34
CA LYS A 319 -7.63 13.73 -7.89
C LYS A 319 -8.80 13.99 -6.92
N VAL A 320 -9.10 13.04 -6.03
CA VAL A 320 -10.30 13.05 -5.19
C VAL A 320 -9.98 13.35 -3.73
N ALA A 321 -8.85 12.87 -3.21
CA ALA A 321 -8.43 12.99 -1.82
C ALA A 321 -8.48 14.42 -1.25
N PRO A 322 -8.10 15.49 -1.98
CA PRO A 322 -8.23 16.87 -1.49
C PRO A 322 -9.68 17.28 -1.14
N TYR A 323 -10.67 16.60 -1.70
CA TYR A 323 -12.08 16.92 -1.56
C TYR A 323 -12.79 16.08 -0.49
N LEU A 324 -12.20 14.96 -0.05
CA LEU A 324 -12.81 14.05 0.92
C LEU A 324 -12.65 14.52 2.38
N SER A 325 -11.66 15.35 2.67
CA SER A 325 -11.49 15.94 4.00
C SER A 325 -12.41 17.15 4.20
N SER A 326 -13.07 17.21 5.36
CA SER A 326 -13.72 18.43 5.84
C SER A 326 -12.69 19.31 6.56
N ASN A 327 -12.90 20.63 6.59
CA ASN A 327 -12.07 21.56 7.36
C ASN A 327 -12.38 21.53 8.87
N SER A 328 -13.27 20.64 9.32
CA SER A 328 -13.74 20.54 10.70
C SER A 328 -13.33 19.21 11.30
N LYS A 329 -13.10 19.17 12.61
CA LYS A 329 -12.90 17.91 13.36
C LYS A 329 -14.20 17.14 13.61
N ASP A 330 -15.35 17.70 13.24
CA ASP A 330 -16.64 17.03 13.34
C ASP A 330 -16.79 15.94 12.27
N ALA A 331 -17.03 14.71 12.72
CA ALA A 331 -17.26 13.56 11.84
C ALA A 331 -18.54 13.69 10.98
N ASN A 332 -19.44 14.59 11.33
CA ASN A 332 -20.64 14.92 10.54
C ASN A 332 -20.44 16.16 9.66
N ALA A 333 -19.22 16.70 9.55
CA ALA A 333 -18.97 17.80 8.66
C ALA A 333 -19.02 17.35 7.20
N PHE A 334 -19.58 18.22 6.35
CA PHE A 334 -19.57 18.01 4.92
C PHE A 334 -18.16 18.08 4.37
N ASN A 335 -17.84 17.14 3.50
CA ASN A 335 -16.66 17.22 2.65
C ASN A 335 -16.96 18.12 1.42
N ARG A 336 -16.04 18.16 0.47
CA ARG A 336 -16.14 18.97 -0.76
C ARG A 336 -16.30 18.10 -2.00
N ILE A 337 -16.82 16.89 -1.85
CA ILE A 337 -16.90 15.88 -2.92
C ILE A 337 -17.66 16.38 -4.16
N ASP A 338 -18.64 17.27 -3.97
CA ASP A 338 -19.42 17.88 -5.05
C ASP A 338 -18.60 18.79 -5.98
N LYS A 339 -17.37 19.13 -5.59
CA LYS A 339 -16.44 19.90 -6.44
C LYS A 339 -15.55 19.01 -7.31
N VAL A 340 -15.62 17.68 -7.15
CA VAL A 340 -14.87 16.72 -7.97
C VAL A 340 -15.62 16.53 -9.28
N PRO A 341 -14.95 16.57 -10.45
CA PRO A 341 -15.57 16.19 -11.71
C PRO A 341 -16.17 14.78 -11.62
N LEU A 342 -17.42 14.60 -12.07
CA LEU A 342 -18.15 13.35 -11.88
C LEU A 342 -17.38 12.13 -12.39
N ASN A 343 -16.75 12.22 -13.57
CA ASN A 343 -15.98 11.11 -14.13
C ASN A 343 -14.79 10.69 -13.26
N ASP A 344 -14.06 11.66 -12.68
CA ASP A 344 -12.95 11.36 -11.78
C ASP A 344 -13.46 10.71 -10.48
N LEU A 345 -14.63 11.14 -9.98
CA LEU A 345 -15.25 10.55 -8.80
C LEU A 345 -15.74 9.11 -9.05
N LEU A 346 -16.40 8.88 -10.20
CA LEU A 346 -16.85 7.53 -10.59
C LEU A 346 -15.67 6.59 -10.81
N LEU A 347 -14.60 7.08 -11.44
CA LEU A 347 -13.38 6.30 -11.64
C LEU A 347 -12.73 5.94 -10.30
N TYR A 348 -12.58 6.89 -9.38
CA TYR A 348 -12.03 6.65 -8.05
C TYR A 348 -12.84 5.62 -7.27
N CYS A 349 -14.16 5.79 -7.20
CA CYS A 349 -15.06 4.83 -6.55
C CYS A 349 -14.94 3.43 -7.18
N GLY A 350 -14.82 3.35 -8.51
CA GLY A 350 -14.63 2.10 -9.23
C GLY A 350 -13.31 1.40 -8.90
N LEU A 351 -12.24 2.16 -8.80
CA LEU A 351 -10.93 1.65 -8.39
C LEU A 351 -10.94 1.16 -6.93
N ASP A 352 -11.65 1.83 -6.03
CA ASP A 352 -11.80 1.36 -4.64
C ASP A 352 -12.46 -0.04 -4.61
N SER A 353 -13.60 -0.23 -5.29
CA SER A 353 -14.23 -1.57 -5.41
C SER A 353 -13.37 -2.61 -6.12
N LEU A 354 -12.61 -2.22 -7.16
CA LEU A 354 -11.69 -3.13 -7.87
C LEU A 354 -10.62 -3.67 -6.91
N TYR A 355 -9.97 -2.77 -6.18
CA TYR A 355 -8.89 -3.13 -5.28
C TYR A 355 -9.40 -3.88 -4.07
N GLU A 356 -10.58 -3.53 -3.57
CA GLU A 356 -11.25 -4.29 -2.52
C GLU A 356 -11.50 -5.72 -2.96
N ARG A 357 -12.07 -5.94 -4.15
CA ARG A 357 -12.32 -7.27 -4.71
C ARG A 357 -11.04 -8.10 -4.81
N ARG A 358 -9.96 -7.49 -5.30
CA ARG A 358 -8.65 -8.16 -5.40
C ARG A 358 -8.05 -8.46 -4.04
N LEU A 359 -8.16 -7.53 -3.10
CA LEU A 359 -7.65 -7.69 -1.73
C LEU A 359 -8.38 -8.83 -1.03
N ALA A 360 -9.70 -8.90 -1.13
CA ALA A 360 -10.47 -9.98 -0.55
C ALA A 360 -10.07 -11.34 -1.11
N GLY A 361 -9.87 -11.45 -2.43
CA GLY A 361 -9.36 -12.68 -3.06
C GLY A 361 -8.05 -13.15 -2.44
N LEU A 362 -7.08 -12.25 -2.28
CA LEU A 362 -5.79 -12.54 -1.63
C LEU A 362 -5.97 -12.95 -0.16
N GLN A 363 -6.77 -12.20 0.61
CA GLN A 363 -6.97 -12.48 2.03
C GLN A 363 -7.66 -13.82 2.27
N MET A 364 -8.67 -14.16 1.46
CA MET A 364 -9.36 -15.44 1.54
C MET A 364 -8.40 -16.60 1.27
N GLU A 365 -7.47 -16.44 0.33
CA GLU A 365 -6.44 -17.45 0.04
C GLU A 365 -5.44 -17.57 1.19
N GLU A 366 -4.92 -16.46 1.70
CA GLU A 366 -3.98 -16.43 2.83
C GLU A 366 -4.59 -17.08 4.09
N ILE A 367 -5.84 -16.75 4.41
CA ILE A 367 -6.53 -17.31 5.58
C ILE A 367 -6.82 -18.80 5.40
N ARG A 368 -7.13 -19.26 4.19
CA ARG A 368 -7.37 -20.70 3.91
C ARG A 368 -6.10 -21.53 4.01
N ASN A 369 -4.95 -20.99 3.58
CA ASN A 369 -3.69 -21.73 3.52
C ASN A 369 -2.95 -21.81 4.86
N GLY A 370 -3.43 -21.10 5.90
CA GLY A 370 -2.76 -21.01 7.19
C GLY A 370 -1.54 -20.10 7.09
N SER A 371 -1.75 -18.83 7.46
CA SER A 371 -0.78 -17.72 7.41
C SER A 371 0.64 -18.06 7.87
#